data_AF-A0A0G3BVQ2-F1
#
_entry.id   AF-A0A0G3BVQ2-F1
#
_cell.length_a   1.000
_cell.length_b   1.000
_cell.length_c   1.000
_cell.angle_alpha   90.00
_cell.angle_beta   90.00
_cell.angle_gamma   90.00
#
_symmetry.space_group_name_H-M   'P 1'
#
loop_
_entity.id
_entity.type
_entity.pdbx_description
1 polymer ?
#
loop_
_entity_poly.entity_id
_entity_poly.type
_entity_poly.pdbx_seq_one_letter_code
_entity_poly.pdbx_strand_id
1 'polypeptide(L)'
;MTARETESRLLARCVAAARGQVLAALDQREANVFGLTALVVQPHFPAEAAHLLQASERYFALHPGDKIEPAEVVRKGWVIGLPRWRDMLDLELRHQATERAS
;
A
#
# COMPACT_ATOMS: atom_id res chain seq x y z
N MET A 1 -13.06 -15.16 -7.63
CA MET A 1 -11.95 -14.20 -7.60
C MET A 1 -10.67 -14.98 -7.36
N THR A 2 -9.68 -14.87 -8.23
CA THR A 2 -8.39 -15.57 -8.14
C THR A 2 -7.43 -14.83 -7.20
N ALA A 3 -6.37 -15.51 -6.77
CA ALA A 3 -5.29 -14.88 -5.99
C ALA A 3 -4.65 -13.69 -6.75
N ARG A 4 -4.51 -13.82 -8.08
CA ARG A 4 -3.99 -12.78 -8.96
C ARG A 4 -4.89 -11.55 -9.02
N GLU A 5 -6.21 -11.73 -9.17
CA GLU A 5 -7.16 -10.61 -9.16
C GLU A 5 -7.16 -9.85 -7.83
N THR A 6 -7.00 -10.59 -6.74
CA THR A 6 -6.92 -10.00 -5.39
C THR A 6 -5.62 -9.20 -5.22
N GLU A 7 -4.50 -9.72 -5.70
CA GLU A 7 -3.19 -9.03 -5.71
C GLU A 7 -3.26 -7.74 -6.54
N SER A 8 -3.76 -7.81 -7.78
CA SER A 8 -3.88 -6.64 -8.66
C SER A 8 -4.78 -5.56 -8.08
N ARG A 9 -5.90 -5.94 -7.46
CA ARG A 9 -6.79 -4.97 -6.80
C ARG A 9 -6.11 -4.28 -5.62
N LEU A 10 -5.40 -5.04 -4.79
CA LEU A 10 -4.68 -4.48 -3.65
C LEU A 10 -3.54 -3.56 -4.10
N LEU A 11 -2.85 -3.91 -5.19
CA LEU A 11 -1.80 -3.07 -5.77
C LEU A 11 -2.38 -1.74 -6.24
N ALA A 12 -3.48 -1.78 -7.01
CA ALA A 12 -4.16 -0.58 -7.49
C ALA A 12 -4.61 0.34 -6.33
N ARG A 13 -5.10 -0.26 -5.23
CA ARG A 13 -5.48 0.48 -4.02
C ARG A 13 -4.27 1.14 -3.36
N CYS A 14 -3.13 0.46 -3.28
CA CYS A 14 -1.89 1.04 -2.75
C CYS A 14 -1.38 2.18 -3.61
N VAL A 15 -1.42 2.04 -4.94
CA VAL A 15 -1.03 3.12 -5.87
C VAL A 15 -1.95 4.33 -5.69
N ALA A 16 -3.26 4.13 -5.66
CA ALA A 16 -4.21 5.22 -5.43
C ALA A 16 -3.98 5.93 -4.08
N ALA A 17 -3.70 5.18 -3.01
CA ALA A 17 -3.37 5.74 -1.70
C ALA A 17 -2.04 6.50 -1.71
N ALA A 18 -0.98 5.95 -2.32
CA ALA A 18 0.30 6.62 -2.53
C ALA A 18 0.15 7.96 -3.27
N ARG A 19 -0.82 8.08 -4.18
CA ARG A 19 -1.11 9.33 -4.90
C ARG A 19 -2.05 10.28 -4.15
N GLY A 20 -2.44 9.97 -2.91
CA GLY A 20 -3.36 10.79 -2.12
C GLY A 20 -4.81 10.74 -2.60
N GLN A 21 -5.16 9.80 -3.49
CA GLN A 21 -6.52 9.65 -4.02
C GLN A 21 -7.42 8.82 -3.09
N VAL A 22 -6.82 8.15 -2.10
CA VAL A 22 -7.53 7.40 -1.06
C VAL A 22 -7.38 8.14 0.26
N LEU A 23 -8.51 8.53 0.86
CA LEU A 23 -8.51 9.25 2.12
C LEU A 23 -8.17 8.36 3.31
N ALA A 24 -8.72 7.14 3.34
CA ALA A 24 -8.51 6.13 4.37
C ALA A 24 -8.60 4.71 3.78
N ALA A 25 -7.96 3.74 4.42
CA ALA A 25 -8.14 2.33 4.09
C ALA A 25 -9.59 1.87 4.32
N LEU A 26 -10.04 0.87 3.54
CA LEU A 26 -11.42 0.35 3.64
C LEU A 26 -11.60 -0.70 4.72
N ASP A 27 -10.52 -1.44 5.03
CA ASP A 27 -10.54 -2.54 5.97
C ASP A 27 -9.17 -2.73 6.65
N GLN A 28 -9.14 -3.65 7.61
CA GLN A 28 -7.93 -4.03 8.33
C GLN A 28 -6.78 -4.43 7.38
N ARG A 29 -7.08 -5.17 6.32
CA ARG A 29 -6.05 -5.68 5.40
C ARG A 29 -5.41 -4.52 4.66
N GLU A 30 -6.20 -3.63 4.08
CA GLU A 30 -5.69 -2.45 3.39
C GLU A 30 -4.90 -1.54 4.33
N ALA A 31 -5.40 -1.29 5.53
CA ALA A 31 -4.73 -0.39 6.48
C ALA A 31 -3.33 -0.88 6.83
N ASN A 32 -3.18 -2.17 7.12
CA ASN A 32 -1.89 -2.76 7.44
C ASN A 32 -0.98 -2.87 6.19
N VAL A 33 -1.54 -3.19 5.02
CA VAL A 33 -0.77 -3.26 3.78
C VAL A 33 -0.28 -1.88 3.34
N PHE A 34 -1.06 -0.81 3.55
CA PHE A 34 -0.63 0.57 3.30
C PHE A 34 0.56 0.93 4.19
N GLY A 35 0.48 0.62 5.49
CA GLY A 35 1.59 0.84 6.41
C GLY A 35 2.86 0.08 6.02
N LEU A 36 2.74 -1.21 5.69
CA LEU A 36 3.86 -2.01 5.18
C LEU A 36 4.43 -1.43 3.88
N THR A 37 3.55 -1.05 2.97
CA THR A 37 3.95 -0.49 1.67
C THR A 37 4.69 0.84 1.84
N ALA A 38 4.24 1.70 2.75
CA ALA A 38 4.93 2.95 3.08
C ALA A 38 6.38 2.70 3.49
N LEU A 39 6.64 1.73 4.38
CA LEU A 39 8.00 1.37 4.81
C LEU A 39 8.88 0.90 3.64
N VAL A 40 8.30 0.17 2.70
CA VAL A 40 9.03 -0.42 1.56
C VAL A 40 9.39 0.64 0.52
N VAL A 41 8.48 1.58 0.24
CA VAL A 41 8.66 2.59 -0.82
C VAL A 41 9.31 3.88 -0.33
N GLN A 42 9.31 4.16 0.98
CA GLN A 42 9.86 5.38 1.58
C GLN A 42 11.25 5.79 1.07
N PRO A 43 12.23 4.88 0.88
CA PRO A 43 13.57 5.29 0.41
C PRO A 43 13.58 5.93 -0.99
N HIS A 44 12.59 5.63 -1.83
CA HIS A 44 12.52 6.11 -3.22
C HIS A 44 11.35 7.07 -3.47
N PHE A 45 10.30 6.99 -2.65
CA PHE A 45 9.04 7.71 -2.82
C PHE A 45 8.54 8.26 -1.46
N PRO A 46 9.24 9.24 -0.85
CA PRO A 46 8.91 9.71 0.50
C PRO A 46 7.54 10.39 0.59
N ALA A 47 7.09 11.08 -0.47
CA ALA A 47 5.77 11.72 -0.50
C ALA A 47 4.65 10.68 -0.58
N GLU A 48 4.80 9.68 -1.44
CA GLU A 48 3.88 8.56 -1.58
C GLU A 48 3.78 7.75 -0.29
N ALA A 49 4.92 7.48 0.35
CA ALA A 49 4.96 6.81 1.64
C ALA A 49 4.18 7.59 2.71
N ALA A 50 4.28 8.93 2.73
CA ALA A 50 3.52 9.76 3.66
C ALA A 50 2.00 9.66 3.41
N HIS A 51 1.54 9.66 2.15
CA HIS A 51 0.12 9.48 1.85
C HIS A 51 -0.41 8.11 2.25
N LEU A 52 0.36 7.04 1.99
CA LEU A 52 0.03 5.69 2.42
C LEU A 52 -0.11 5.61 3.94
N LEU A 53 0.85 6.19 4.67
CA LEU A 53 0.83 6.21 6.12
C LEU A 53 -0.39 6.96 6.66
N GLN A 54 -0.70 8.14 6.12
CA GLN A 54 -1.88 8.91 6.53
C GLN A 54 -3.19 8.15 6.29
N ALA A 55 -3.33 7.47 5.14
CA ALA A 55 -4.52 6.68 4.84
C ALA A 55 -4.66 5.46 5.78
N SER A 56 -3.53 4.86 6.17
CA SER A 56 -3.45 3.78 7.17
C SER A 56 -3.83 4.27 8.57
N GLU A 57 -3.23 5.38 9.01
CA GLU A 57 -3.44 5.96 10.34
C GLU A 57 -4.88 6.42 10.55
N ARG A 58 -5.52 7.00 9.52
CA ARG A 58 -6.93 7.38 9.60
C ARG A 58 -7.85 6.19 9.87
N TYR A 59 -7.56 5.02 9.29
CA TYR A 59 -8.30 3.80 9.60
C TYR A 59 -8.06 3.36 11.06
N PHE A 60 -6.80 3.30 11.49
CA PHE A 60 -6.45 2.84 12.84
C PHE A 60 -6.88 3.81 13.95
N ALA A 61 -7.09 5.09 13.65
CA ALA A 61 -7.70 6.02 14.60
C ALA A 61 -9.12 5.59 15.00
N LEU A 62 -9.86 4.95 14.09
CA LEU A 62 -11.20 4.41 14.34
C LEU A 62 -11.17 2.95 14.80
N HIS A 63 -10.14 2.20 14.38
CA HIS A 63 -10.01 0.76 14.63
C HIS A 63 -8.62 0.40 15.17
N PRO A 64 -8.24 0.86 16.38
CA PRO A 64 -6.88 0.70 16.89
C PRO A 64 -6.47 -0.77 17.10
N GLY A 65 -7.44 -1.65 17.42
CA GLY A 65 -7.21 -3.09 17.62
C GLY A 65 -6.90 -3.88 16.35
N ASP A 66 -7.08 -3.29 15.17
CA ASP A 66 -6.85 -3.95 13.89
C ASP A 66 -5.39 -3.89 13.43
N LYS A 67 -4.57 -3.06 14.08
CA LYS A 67 -3.15 -2.88 13.73
C LYS A 67 -2.35 -4.10 14.13
N ILE A 68 -1.58 -4.63 13.19
CA ILE A 68 -0.68 -5.76 13.41
C ILE A 68 0.75 -5.40 13.02
N GLU A 69 1.69 -6.21 13.50
CA GLU A 69 3.11 -6.06 13.16
C GLU A 69 3.35 -6.27 11.65
N PRO A 70 4.28 -5.53 11.01
CA PRO A 70 4.58 -5.68 9.59
C PRO A 70 4.93 -7.12 9.17
N ALA A 71 5.64 -7.86 10.04
CA ALA A 71 5.97 -9.26 9.80
C ALA A 71 4.73 -10.17 9.75
N GLU A 72 3.67 -9.82 10.49
CA GLU A 72 2.41 -10.57 10.49
C GLU A 72 1.63 -10.37 9.18
N VAL A 73 1.71 -9.18 8.56
CA VAL A 73 1.11 -8.92 7.24
C VAL A 73 1.64 -9.88 6.18
N VAL A 74 2.94 -10.14 6.21
CA VAL A 74 3.61 -11.08 5.30
C VAL A 74 3.21 -12.52 5.62
N ARG A 75 3.20 -12.91 6.91
CA ARG A 75 2.79 -14.25 7.35
C ARG A 75 1.34 -14.59 6.99
N LYS A 76 0.44 -13.60 7.04
CA LYS A 76 -0.96 -13.74 6.61
C LYS A 76 -1.13 -13.86 5.08
N GLY A 77 -0.05 -13.70 4.30
CA GLY A 77 -0.09 -13.82 2.84
C GLY A 77 -0.89 -12.72 2.16
N TRP A 78 -1.05 -11.55 2.80
CA TRP A 78 -1.82 -10.44 2.25
C TRP A 78 -1.12 -9.77 1.06
N VAL A 79 0.21 -9.90 0.99
CA VAL A 79 1.06 -9.54 -0.15
C VAL A 79 1.87 -10.76 -0.61
N ILE A 80 1.98 -10.99 -1.92
CA ILE A 80 2.70 -12.14 -2.49
C ILE A 80 4.18 -11.79 -2.55
N GLY A 81 4.89 -12.04 -1.46
CA GLY A 81 6.34 -11.83 -1.37
C GLY A 81 6.75 -10.35 -1.43
N LEU A 82 7.43 -9.87 -0.39
CA LEU A 82 7.84 -8.47 -0.29
C LEU A 82 8.69 -7.95 -1.47
N PRO A 83 9.68 -8.68 -2.00
CA PRO A 83 10.49 -8.20 -3.12
C PRO A 83 9.67 -7.94 -4.39
N ARG A 84 8.86 -8.93 -4.81
CA ARG A 84 7.98 -8.81 -5.98
C ARG A 84 6.97 -7.68 -5.79
N TRP A 85 6.38 -7.57 -4.60
CA TRP A 85 5.44 -6.50 -4.28
C TRP A 85 6.07 -5.11 -4.46
N ARG A 86 7.28 -4.93 -3.96
CA ARG A 86 8.07 -3.71 -4.15
C ARG A 86 8.32 -3.42 -5.63
N ASP A 87 8.77 -4.40 -6.39
CA ASP A 87 9.08 -4.20 -7.82
C ASP A 87 7.83 -3.75 -8.60
N MET A 88 6.66 -4.33 -8.30
CA MET A 88 5.38 -3.93 -8.90
C MET A 88 5.00 -2.50 -8.54
N LEU A 89 5.16 -2.09 -7.27
CA LEU A 89 4.90 -0.72 -6.83
C LEU A 89 5.86 0.29 -7.45
N ASP A 90 7.15 -0.03 -7.48
CA ASP A 90 8.18 0.82 -8.09
C ASP A 90 7.87 1.05 -9.57
N LEU A 91 7.42 0.01 -10.29
CA LEU A 91 7.01 0.13 -11.70
C LEU A 91 5.80 1.07 -11.86
N GLU A 92 4.72 0.84 -11.12
CA GLU A 92 3.48 1.63 -11.23
C GLU A 92 3.69 3.09 -10.82
N LEU A 93 4.43 3.34 -9.74
CA LEU A 93 4.71 4.69 -9.26
C LEU A 93 5.66 5.46 -10.17
N ARG A 94 6.55 4.78 -10.90
CA ARG A 94 7.39 5.42 -11.94
C ARG A 94 6.62 5.66 -13.23
N HIS A 95 5.86 4.68 -13.70
CA HIS A 95 5.13 4.77 -14.98
C HIS A 95 4.19 5.98 -15.01
N GLN A 96 3.41 6.17 -13.96
CA GLN A 96 2.46 7.29 -13.90
C GLN A 96 3.09 8.64 -13.51
N ALA A 97 4.35 8.67 -13.06
CA ALA A 97 5.09 9.93 -12.91
C ALA A 97 5.44 10.52 -14.29
N THR A 98 5.78 9.65 -15.25
CA THR A 98 6.12 10.03 -16.62
C THR A 98 4.90 10.58 -17.38
N GLU A 99 3.72 9.99 -17.18
CA GLU A 99 2.46 10.43 -17.82
C GLU A 99 1.97 11.80 -17.34
N ARG A 100 2.29 12.22 -16.11
CA ARG A 100 1.91 13.56 -15.59
C ARG A 100 2.86 14.68 -16.04
N ALA A 101 4.03 14.35 -16.55
CA ALA A 101 5.04 15.30 -17.02
C ALA A 101 4.98 15.55 -18.54
N SER A 102 4.06 14.88 -19.25
CA SER A 102 3.83 14.99 -20.70
C SER A 102 2.55 15.75 -20.99
#